data_AF-A0A261KW08-F1
#
_entry.id   AF-A0A261KW08-F1
#
_cell.length_a   1.000
_cell.length_b   1.000
_cell.length_c   1.000
_cell.angle_alpha   90.00
_cell.angle_beta   90.00
_cell.angle_gamma   90.00
#
_symmetry.space_group_name_H-M   'P 1'
#
loop_
_entity.id
_entity.type
_entity.pdbx_description
1 polymer ?
#
loop_
_entity_poly.entity_id
_entity_poly.type
_entity_poly.pdbx_seq_one_letter_code
_entity_poly.pdbx_strand_id
1 'polypeptide(L)'
;MEILGIGPNWLLIWVVTWSSHSSIIGGLVAGLVLGLIQDAMTAPYPTHIIPLAFAGFVTAFLQKKRYIQEDFISIALVTFIMAIIAETFMAIQFGLIGNQSFAEIWSQHKQVALGSAVISSLWAPVLYFPLSQFWKVKNN
;
A
#
# COMPACT_ATOMS: atom_id res chain seq x y z
N MET A 1 -8.34 -10.42 8.21
CA MET A 1 -8.67 -11.77 7.70
C MET A 1 -7.50 -12.23 6.87
N GLU A 2 -6.89 -13.34 7.25
CA GLU A 2 -5.80 -13.98 6.50
C GLU A 2 -6.39 -15.15 5.74
N ILE A 3 -6.07 -15.27 4.45
CA ILE A 3 -6.36 -16.46 3.68
C ILE A 3 -5.02 -17.19 3.57
N LEU A 4 -4.91 -18.35 4.22
CA LEU A 4 -3.68 -19.19 4.21
C LEU A 4 -2.44 -18.49 4.81
N GLY A 5 -2.61 -17.64 5.83
CA GLY A 5 -1.52 -16.88 6.45
C GLY A 5 -1.04 -15.67 5.64
N ILE A 6 -1.74 -15.35 4.54
CA ILE A 6 -1.47 -14.19 3.68
C ILE A 6 -2.69 -13.27 3.72
N GLY A 7 -2.49 -12.06 4.26
CA GLY A 7 -3.54 -11.03 4.37
C GLY A 7 -3.46 -10.01 3.24
N PRO A 8 -4.60 -9.38 2.85
CA PRO A 8 -4.57 -8.16 2.04
C PRO A 8 -3.90 -7.04 2.84
N ASN A 9 -3.11 -6.21 2.17
CA ASN A 9 -2.57 -5.00 2.79
C ASN A 9 -3.63 -3.89 2.75
N TRP A 10 -4.62 -4.00 3.65
CA TRP A 10 -5.79 -3.12 3.68
C TRP A 10 -5.42 -1.64 3.78
N LEU A 11 -4.46 -1.29 4.63
CA LEU A 11 -4.05 0.10 4.82
C LEU A 11 -3.32 0.64 3.60
N LEU A 12 -2.54 -0.17 2.91
CA LEU A 12 -1.93 0.22 1.63
C LEU A 12 -2.99 0.47 0.56
N ILE A 13 -4.02 -0.38 0.45
CA ILE A 13 -5.13 -0.16 -0.49
C ILE A 13 -5.83 1.18 -0.17
N TRP A 14 -6.08 1.46 1.10
CA TRP A 14 -6.65 2.74 1.54
C TRP A 14 -5.76 3.94 1.19
N VAL A 15 -4.46 3.85 1.43
CA VAL A 15 -3.50 4.90 1.07
C VAL A 15 -3.51 5.15 -0.43
N VAL A 16 -3.45 4.10 -1.26
CA VAL A 16 -3.42 4.21 -2.72
C VAL A 16 -4.72 4.82 -3.25
N THR A 17 -5.86 4.30 -2.80
CA THR A 17 -7.17 4.80 -3.24
C THR A 17 -7.42 6.24 -2.80
N TRP A 18 -7.06 6.62 -1.57
CA TRP A 18 -7.19 8.00 -1.08
C TRP A 18 -6.21 8.97 -1.77
N SER A 19 -4.96 8.56 -1.93
CA SER A 19 -3.90 9.38 -2.54
C SER A 19 -4.17 9.67 -4.00
N SER A 20 -5.04 8.88 -4.65
CA SER A 20 -5.40 9.08 -6.05
C SER A 20 -6.10 10.39 -6.36
N HIS A 21 -6.85 10.93 -5.41
CA HIS A 21 -7.59 12.19 -5.54
C HIS A 21 -7.00 13.31 -4.65
N SER A 22 -5.85 13.06 -4.01
CA SER A 22 -5.22 13.97 -3.06
C SER A 22 -4.01 14.69 -3.66
N SER A 23 -3.62 15.81 -3.06
CA SER A 23 -2.32 16.44 -3.37
C SER A 23 -1.16 15.53 -2.94
N ILE A 24 0.04 15.74 -3.50
CA ILE A 24 1.24 14.97 -3.14
C ILE A 24 1.49 14.98 -1.62
N ILE A 25 1.36 16.16 -1.00
CA ILE A 25 1.51 16.32 0.45
C ILE A 25 0.38 15.58 1.18
N GLY A 26 -0.85 15.68 0.69
CA GLY A 26 -1.99 14.95 1.25
C GLY A 26 -1.80 13.43 1.21
N GLY A 27 -1.26 12.88 0.12
CA GLY A 27 -0.96 11.45 0.00
C GLY A 27 0.16 11.01 0.95
N LEU A 28 1.23 11.81 1.07
CA LEU A 28 2.32 11.53 2.02
C LEU A 28 1.82 11.55 3.47
N VAL A 29 1.03 12.56 3.84
CA VAL A 29 0.45 12.66 5.19
C VAL A 29 -0.51 11.50 5.47
N ALA A 30 -1.36 11.13 4.50
CA ALA A 30 -2.25 9.98 4.65
C ALA A 30 -1.46 8.68 4.90
N GLY A 31 -0.37 8.47 4.15
CA GLY A 31 0.52 7.34 4.35
C GLY A 31 1.22 7.33 5.72
N LEU A 32 1.71 8.49 6.17
CA LEU A 32 2.31 8.63 7.51
C LEU A 32 1.30 8.30 8.62
N VAL A 33 0.10 8.89 8.55
CA VAL A 33 -0.94 8.70 9.56
C VAL A 33 -1.41 7.25 9.60
N LEU A 34 -1.66 6.64 8.44
CA LEU A 34 -2.06 5.23 8.38
C LEU A 34 -0.94 4.29 8.83
N GLY A 35 0.33 4.62 8.56
CA GLY A 35 1.46 3.88 9.09
C GLY A 35 1.60 3.96 10.60
N LEU A 36 1.40 5.14 11.19
CA LEU A 36 1.37 5.31 12.65
C LEU A 36 0.22 4.53 13.29
N ILE A 37 -0.96 4.56 12.66
CA ILE A 37 -2.11 3.77 13.11
C ILE A 37 -1.80 2.27 13.03
N GLN A 38 -1.16 1.82 11.95
CA GLN A 38 -0.77 0.42 11.80
C GLN A 38 0.24 -0.01 12.87
N ASP A 39 1.25 0.82 13.12
CA ASP A 39 2.26 0.55 14.16
C ASP A 39 1.62 0.52 15.55
N ALA A 40 0.62 1.37 15.81
CA ALA A 40 -0.14 1.38 17.07
C ALA A 40 -1.06 0.16 17.24
N MET A 41 -1.60 -0.39 16.14
CA MET A 41 -2.45 -1.59 16.16
C MET A 41 -1.65 -2.90 16.19
N THR A 42 -0.38 -2.86 15.78
CA THR A 42 0.48 -4.04 15.64
C THR A 42 1.71 -3.94 16.54
N ALA A 43 2.89 -4.26 16.02
CA ALA A 43 4.15 -4.08 16.73
C ALA A 43 4.87 -2.83 16.19
N PRO A 44 5.53 -2.04 17.06
CA PRO A 44 6.26 -0.84 16.62
C PRO A 44 7.50 -1.15 15.77
N TYR A 45 7.95 -2.41 15.72
CA TYR A 45 9.05 -2.86 14.89
C TYR A 45 8.67 -4.12 14.11
N PRO A 46 8.88 -4.16 12.79
CA PRO A 46 9.34 -3.07 11.91
C PRO A 46 8.24 -2.03 11.62
N THR A 47 8.64 -0.80 11.27
CA THR A 47 7.69 0.31 11.10
C THR A 47 7.00 0.27 9.73
N HIS A 48 5.69 0.45 9.73
CA HIS A 48 4.86 0.55 8.54
C HIS A 48 4.78 1.98 7.99
N ILE A 49 5.32 2.96 8.72
CA ILE A 49 5.33 4.38 8.34
C ILE A 49 6.08 4.57 7.02
N ILE A 50 7.27 3.98 6.89
CA ILE A 50 8.12 4.13 5.71
C ILE A 50 7.42 3.63 4.43
N PRO A 51 6.96 2.36 4.36
CA PRO A 51 6.32 1.85 3.15
C PRO A 51 5.01 2.57 2.81
N LEU A 52 4.17 2.92 3.80
CA LEU A 52 2.89 3.58 3.55
C LEU A 52 3.04 5.05 3.14
N ALA A 53 3.93 5.80 3.78
CA ALA A 53 4.23 7.17 3.37
C ALA A 53 4.79 7.22 1.93
N PHE A 54 5.68 6.28 1.61
CA PHE A 54 6.21 6.15 0.26
C PHE A 54 5.12 5.81 -0.76
N ALA A 55 4.26 4.83 -0.46
CA ALA A 55 3.15 4.46 -1.34
C ALA A 55 2.19 5.63 -1.59
N GLY A 56 1.86 6.41 -0.55
CA GLY A 56 0.99 7.59 -0.67
C GLY A 56 1.62 8.71 -1.51
N PHE A 57 2.90 8.98 -1.29
CA PHE A 57 3.66 9.95 -2.09
C PHE A 57 3.71 9.56 -3.57
N VAL A 58 4.13 8.33 -3.88
CA VAL A 58 4.28 7.86 -5.26
C VAL A 58 2.94 7.84 -5.97
N THR A 59 1.88 7.37 -5.31
CA THR A 59 0.54 7.31 -5.90
C THR A 59 0.02 8.71 -6.25
N ALA A 60 0.10 9.66 -5.32
CA ALA A 60 -0.34 11.04 -5.59
C ALA A 60 0.53 11.72 -6.66
N PHE A 61 1.83 11.40 -6.72
CA PHE A 61 2.74 11.91 -7.74
C PHE A 61 2.40 11.39 -9.15
N LEU A 62 2.17 10.08 -9.29
CA LEU A 62 1.81 9.45 -10.57
C LEU A 62 0.49 9.97 -11.12
N GLN A 63 -0.47 10.23 -10.22
CA GLN A 63 -1.79 10.76 -10.58
C GLN A 63 -1.74 12.22 -11.03
N LYS A 64 -0.94 13.06 -10.34
CA LYS A 64 -0.76 14.48 -10.75
C LYS A 64 -0.16 14.61 -12.16
N LYS A 65 0.68 13.66 -12.58
CA LYS A 65 1.25 13.61 -13.93
C LYS A 65 0.28 13.08 -14.99
N ARG A 66 -0.98 12.77 -14.62
CA ARG A 66 -2.03 12.21 -15.48
C ARG A 66 -1.57 10.95 -16.22
N TYR A 67 -0.58 10.25 -15.67
CA TYR A 67 0.01 9.04 -16.24
C TYR A 67 -0.91 7.84 -16.04
N ILE A 68 -1.72 7.90 -14.98
CA ILE A 68 -2.82 7.00 -14.70
C ILE A 68 -4.06 7.62 -15.34
N GLN A 69 -4.46 7.10 -16.50
CA GLN A 69 -5.87 7.24 -16.91
C GLN A 69 -6.70 6.64 -15.75
N GLU A 70 -7.80 7.27 -15.35
CA GLU A 70 -8.68 6.90 -14.22
C GLU A 70 -9.34 5.50 -14.36
N ASP A 71 -8.66 4.59 -15.04
CA ASP A 71 -9.10 3.25 -15.32
C ASP A 71 -8.82 2.36 -14.11
N PHE A 72 -9.83 1.55 -13.79
CA PHE A 72 -9.82 0.53 -12.76
C PHE A 72 -8.55 -0.34 -12.78
N ILE A 73 -8.02 -0.63 -13.98
CA ILE A 73 -6.83 -1.44 -14.20
C ILE A 73 -5.58 -0.74 -13.65
N SER A 74 -5.43 0.57 -13.86
CA SER A 74 -4.27 1.33 -13.41
C SER A 74 -4.16 1.35 -11.89
N ILE A 75 -5.29 1.45 -11.17
CA ILE A 75 -5.31 1.42 -9.70
C ILE A 75 -4.94 0.05 -9.16
N ALA A 76 -5.46 -1.02 -9.78
CA ALA A 76 -5.05 -2.38 -9.44
C ALA A 76 -3.53 -2.55 -9.64
N LEU A 77 -2.99 -2.09 -10.78
CA LEU A 77 -1.57 -2.20 -11.12
C LEU A 77 -0.69 -1.42 -10.14
N VAL A 78 -1.05 -0.17 -9.82
CA VAL A 78 -0.30 0.65 -8.84
C VAL A 78 -0.33 -0.02 -7.47
N THR A 79 -1.48 -0.51 -7.03
CA THR A 79 -1.60 -1.21 -5.74
C THR A 79 -0.74 -2.47 -5.71
N PHE A 80 -0.73 -3.24 -6.79
CA PHE A 80 0.11 -4.43 -6.92
C PHE A 80 1.60 -4.10 -6.76
N ILE A 81 2.09 -3.10 -7.50
CA ILE A 81 3.49 -2.67 -7.44
C ILE A 81 3.83 -2.12 -6.04
N MET A 82 2.96 -1.29 -5.47
CA MET A 82 3.17 -0.71 -4.15
C MET A 82 3.17 -1.77 -3.05
N ALA A 83 2.36 -2.82 -3.16
CA ALA A 83 2.37 -3.93 -2.21
C ALA A 83 3.71 -4.67 -2.24
N ILE A 84 4.26 -4.98 -3.42
CA ILE A 84 5.59 -5.61 -3.53
C ILE A 84 6.68 -4.72 -2.93
N ILE A 85 6.63 -3.42 -3.21
CA ILE A 85 7.58 -2.45 -2.66
C ILE A 85 7.47 -2.37 -1.13
N ALA A 86 6.25 -2.29 -0.61
CA ALA A 86 6.00 -2.23 0.83
C ALA A 86 6.55 -3.47 1.55
N GLU A 87 6.28 -4.66 1.01
CA GLU A 87 6.81 -5.92 1.53
C GLU A 87 8.35 -5.92 1.48
N THR A 88 8.95 -5.44 0.39
CA THR A 88 10.40 -5.32 0.26
C THR A 88 10.99 -4.42 1.35
N PHE A 89 10.35 -3.28 1.65
CA PHE A 89 10.76 -2.42 2.77
C PHE A 89 10.66 -3.14 4.11
N MET A 90 9.60 -3.93 4.33
CA MET A 90 9.45 -4.71 5.55
C MET A 90 10.55 -5.77 5.67
N ALA A 91 10.86 -6.51 4.60
CA ALA A 91 11.94 -7.48 4.58
C ALA A 91 13.31 -6.85 4.86
N ILE A 92 13.59 -5.68 4.28
CA ILE A 92 14.83 -4.93 4.57
C ILE A 92 14.89 -4.54 6.05
N GLN A 93 13.80 -4.01 6.61
CA GLN A 93 13.77 -3.64 8.03
C GLN A 93 13.96 -4.87 8.94
N PHE A 94 13.31 -5.99 8.63
CA PHE A 94 13.51 -7.24 9.35
C PHE A 94 14.95 -7.73 9.28
N GLY A 95 15.61 -7.63 8.12
CA GLY A 95 17.01 -8.02 7.97
C GLY A 95 18.01 -7.11 8.67
N LEU A 96 17.67 -5.82 8.88
CA LEU A 96 18.51 -4.87 9.61
C LEU A 96 18.35 -4.98 11.13
N ILE A 97 17.16 -5.35 11.61
CA ILE A 97 16.83 -5.42 13.05
C ILE A 97 17.00 -6.84 13.59
N GLY A 98 16.73 -7.86 12.78
CA GLY A 98 16.79 -9.27 13.18
C GLY A 98 18.16 -9.89 12.95
N ASN A 99 18.63 -10.67 13.94
CA ASN A 99 19.85 -11.48 13.83
C ASN A 99 19.64 -12.75 12.97
N GLN A 100 18.69 -12.74 12.04
CA GLN A 100 18.28 -13.90 11.22
C GLN A 100 18.89 -13.82 9.81
N SER A 101 19.15 -14.99 9.24
CA SER A 101 19.70 -15.15 7.89
C SER A 101 18.75 -14.56 6.83
N PHE A 102 19.26 -13.62 6.02
CA PHE A 102 18.53 -13.04 4.87
C PHE A 102 17.94 -14.10 3.91
N ALA A 103 18.56 -15.29 3.84
CA ALA A 103 18.12 -16.36 2.95
C ALA A 103 16.81 -17.04 3.41
N GLU A 104 16.59 -17.18 4.72
CA GLU A 104 15.34 -17.76 5.26
C GLU A 104 14.17 -16.78 5.10
N ILE A 105 14.42 -15.50 5.39
CA ILE A 105 13.44 -14.42 5.20
C ILE A 105 13.01 -14.36 3.72
N TRP A 106 13.96 -14.42 2.79
CA TRP A 106 13.69 -14.28 1.35
C TRP A 106 12.86 -15.44 0.75
N SER A 107 13.00 -16.66 1.27
CA SER A 107 12.27 -17.83 0.76
C SER A 107 10.77 -17.77 1.10
N GLN A 108 10.43 -17.38 2.33
CA GLN A 108 9.04 -17.20 2.77
C GLN A 108 8.43 -15.90 2.23
N HIS A 109 9.24 -14.85 2.10
CA HIS A 109 8.78 -13.53 1.68
C HIS A 109 8.24 -13.48 0.25
N LYS A 110 8.80 -14.26 -0.69
CA LYS A 110 8.34 -14.25 -2.10
C LYS A 110 6.89 -14.68 -2.27
N GLN A 111 6.47 -15.74 -1.58
CA GLN A 111 5.12 -16.28 -1.73
C GLN A 111 4.09 -15.40 -1.02
N VAL A 112 4.47 -14.88 0.17
CA VAL A 112 3.63 -13.96 0.94
C VAL A 112 3.45 -12.62 0.21
N ALA A 113 4.54 -12.02 -0.28
CA ALA A 113 4.49 -10.72 -0.96
C ALA A 113 3.69 -10.76 -2.28
N LEU A 114 3.85 -11.82 -3.07
CA LEU A 114 3.07 -11.98 -4.30
C LEU A 114 1.60 -12.26 -4.00
N GLY A 115 1.30 -13.11 -3.00
CA GLY A 115 -0.07 -13.38 -2.58
C GLY A 115 -0.78 -12.13 -2.05
N SER A 116 -0.12 -11.37 -1.16
CA SER A 116 -0.68 -10.13 -0.61
C SER A 116 -0.84 -9.07 -1.70
N ALA A 117 0.10 -8.97 -2.63
CA ALA A 117 0.00 -8.03 -3.76
C ALA A 117 -1.15 -8.37 -4.71
N VAL A 118 -1.33 -9.63 -5.10
CA VAL A 118 -2.45 -10.06 -5.97
C VAL A 118 -3.79 -9.82 -5.27
N ILE A 119 -3.93 -10.21 -4.00
CA ILE A 119 -5.18 -10.01 -3.28
C ILE A 119 -5.48 -8.51 -3.13
N SER A 120 -4.47 -7.72 -2.77
CA SER A 120 -4.63 -6.27 -2.58
C SER A 120 -4.98 -5.55 -3.88
N SER A 121 -4.39 -5.96 -5.01
CA SER A 121 -4.69 -5.36 -6.31
C SER A 121 -6.09 -5.68 -6.80
N LEU A 122 -6.64 -6.85 -6.47
CA LEU A 122 -8.02 -7.23 -6.79
C LEU A 122 -9.04 -6.43 -5.96
N TRP A 123 -8.73 -6.15 -4.69
CA TRP A 123 -9.61 -5.37 -3.82
C TRP A 123 -9.56 -3.85 -4.08
N ALA A 124 -8.46 -3.35 -4.64
CA ALA A 124 -8.29 -1.91 -4.83
C ALA A 124 -9.33 -1.24 -5.74
N PRO A 125 -9.69 -1.78 -6.92
CA PRO A 125 -10.74 -1.22 -7.76
C PRO A 125 -12.11 -1.22 -7.09
N VAL A 126 -12.40 -2.26 -6.31
CA VAL A 126 -13.68 -2.42 -5.59
C VAL A 126 -13.85 -1.30 -4.55
N LEU A 127 -12.79 -0.94 -3.85
CA LEU A 127 -12.80 0.19 -2.91
C LEU A 127 -12.69 1.55 -3.60
N TYR A 128 -11.96 1.63 -4.71
CA TYR A 128 -11.82 2.86 -5.48
C TYR A 128 -13.15 3.35 -6.06
N PHE A 129 -13.96 2.44 -6.61
CA PHE A 129 -15.22 2.82 -7.27
C PHE A 129 -16.16 3.66 -6.39
N PRO A 130 -16.61 3.20 -5.21
CA PRO A 130 -17.50 4.01 -4.37
C PRO A 130 -16.82 5.32 -3.94
N LEU A 131 -15.52 5.27 -3.64
CA LEU A 131 -14.77 6.46 -3.22
C LEU A 131 -14.78 7.52 -4.34
N SER A 132 -14.43 7.15 -5.58
CA SER A 132 -14.44 8.07 -6.73
C SER A 132 -15.79 8.74 -6.97
N GLN A 133 -16.91 8.05 -6.69
CA GLN A 133 -18.24 8.63 -6.78
C GLN A 133 -18.46 9.72 -5.72
N PHE A 134 -18.02 9.50 -4.47
CA PHE A 134 -18.09 10.52 -3.43
C PHE A 134 -17.30 11.79 -3.78
N TRP A 135 -16.12 11.65 -4.38
CA TRP A 135 -15.32 12.80 -4.82
C TRP A 135 -15.98 13.58 -5.97
N LYS A 136 -16.63 12.88 -6.91
CA LYS A 136 -17.41 13.51 -8.00
C LYS A 136 -18.61 14.29 -7.47
N VAL A 137 -19.34 13.74 -6.50
CA VAL A 137 -20.49 14.41 -5.88
C VAL A 137 -20.07 15.69 -5.13
N LYS A 138 -18.93 15.69 -4.45
CA LYS A 138 -18.44 16.87 -3.71
C LYS A 138 -18.00 18.03 -4.62
N ASN A 139 -17.58 17.73 -5.85
CA ASN A 139 -17.06 18.72 -6.79
C ASN A 139 -18.15 19.31 -7.73
N ASN A 140 -19.38 18.80 -7.67
CA ASN A 140 -20.57 19.35 -8.34
C ASN A 140 -21.41 20.18 -7.36
#